data_AF-A0AAU6KJT5-F1
#
_entry.id   AF-A0AAU6KJT5-F1
#
_cell.length_a   1.000
_cell.length_b   1.000
_cell.length_c   1.000
_cell.angle_alpha   90.00
_cell.angle_beta   90.00
_cell.angle_gamma   90.00
#
_symmetry.space_group_name_H-M   'P 1'
#
loop_
_entity.id
_entity.type
_entity.pdbx_description
1 polymer ?
#
loop_
_entity_poly.entity_id
_entity_poly.type
_entity_poly.pdbx_seq_one_letter_code
_entity_poly.pdbx_strand_id
1 'polypeptide(L)'
;MAVSDLVLSVCPPHAAEDAAYEVLGHAFRGVYVEANAISPERALRIDGACRDRGIVMVDGSIIGAPPGGDSAPRLYLSGDPEAVGRVAAVFEDTAVLPDRSRPGSPRVTA
;
A
#
# COMPACT_ATOMS: atom_id res chain seq x y z
N MET A 1 11.41 11.26 -7.12
CA MET A 1 10.85 10.63 -5.90
C MET A 1 11.21 11.31 -4.58
N ALA A 2 12.12 12.31 -4.52
CA ALA A 2 12.44 13.00 -3.25
C ALA A 2 11.33 13.93 -2.71
N VAL A 3 10.31 14.24 -3.53
CA VAL A 3 9.20 15.15 -3.18
C VAL A 3 7.89 14.41 -2.87
N SER A 4 7.88 13.07 -2.95
CA SER A 4 6.68 12.28 -2.76
C SER A 4 6.51 11.90 -1.29
N ASP A 5 5.32 12.13 -0.73
CA ASP A 5 4.97 11.72 0.64
C ASP A 5 4.54 10.24 0.73
N LEU A 6 4.14 9.67 -0.41
CA LEU A 6 3.64 8.30 -0.54
C LEU A 6 3.98 7.74 -1.92
N VAL A 7 4.31 6.45 -1.97
CA VAL A 7 4.43 5.66 -3.20
C VAL A 7 3.48 4.47 -3.09
N LEU A 8 2.53 4.35 -4.01
CA LEU A 8 1.65 3.20 -4.13
C LEU A 8 2.17 2.27 -5.23
N SER A 9 2.69 1.11 -4.83
CA SER A 9 3.19 0.10 -5.77
C SER A 9 2.07 -0.80 -6.25
N VAL A 10 1.65 -0.58 -7.51
CA VAL A 10 0.72 -1.44 -8.26
C VAL A 10 1.27 -1.61 -9.67
N CYS A 11 1.79 -2.80 -9.94
CA CYS A 11 2.53 -3.17 -11.14
C CYS A 11 2.37 -4.70 -11.37
N PRO A 12 2.90 -5.26 -12.47
CA PRO A 12 2.93 -6.71 -12.65
C PRO A 12 3.69 -7.40 -11.49
N PRO A 13 3.17 -8.49 -10.89
CA PRO A 13 3.77 -9.10 -9.70
C PRO A 13 5.24 -9.51 -9.83
N HIS A 14 5.72 -9.82 -11.03
CA HIS A 14 7.12 -10.18 -11.25
C HIS A 14 8.07 -8.98 -11.07
N ALA A 15 7.60 -7.76 -11.27
CA ALA A 15 8.41 -6.54 -11.19
C ALA A 15 8.40 -5.88 -9.79
N ALA A 16 7.58 -6.37 -8.85
CA ALA A 16 7.36 -5.70 -7.56
C ALA A 16 8.64 -5.46 -6.74
N GLU A 17 9.53 -6.45 -6.66
CA GLU A 17 10.79 -6.31 -5.92
C GLU A 17 11.74 -5.32 -6.61
N ASP A 18 11.92 -5.45 -7.93
CA ASP A 18 12.79 -4.55 -8.70
C ASP A 18 12.31 -3.09 -8.61
N ALA A 19 11.00 -2.86 -8.75
CA ALA A 19 10.40 -1.54 -8.63
C ALA A 19 10.58 -0.97 -7.21
N ALA A 20 10.40 -1.79 -6.17
CA ALA A 20 10.66 -1.37 -4.80
C ALA A 20 12.12 -0.95 -4.61
N TYR A 21 13.08 -1.75 -5.07
CA TYR A 21 14.50 -1.44 -4.94
C TYR A 21 14.89 -0.19 -5.73
N GLU A 22 14.29 0.05 -6.89
CA GLU A 22 14.46 1.30 -7.63
C GLU A 22 14.01 2.49 -6.77
N VAL A 23 12.79 2.45 -6.22
CA VAL A 23 12.25 3.50 -5.34
C VAL A 23 13.15 3.77 -4.15
N LEU A 24 13.58 2.71 -3.47
CA LEU A 24 14.47 2.76 -2.30
C LEU A 24 15.86 3.30 -2.64
N GLY A 25 16.29 3.21 -3.90
CA GLY A 25 17.53 3.77 -4.41
C GLY A 25 17.56 5.31 -4.41
N HIS A 26 16.39 5.97 -4.38
CA HIS A 26 16.29 7.42 -4.33
C HIS A 26 16.21 7.97 -2.90
N ALA A 27 16.26 9.30 -2.77
CA ALA A 27 16.07 10.01 -1.49
C ALA A 27 14.59 10.06 -1.04
N PHE A 28 13.83 9.00 -1.27
CA PHE A 28 12.44 8.89 -0.83
C PHE A 28 12.38 8.61 0.68
N ARG A 29 11.50 9.31 1.41
CA ARG A 29 11.33 9.18 2.87
C ARG A 29 9.86 9.14 3.30
N GLY A 30 8.96 8.95 2.34
CA GLY A 30 7.52 8.84 2.59
C GLY A 30 7.10 7.44 3.02
N VAL A 31 5.82 7.13 2.86
CA VAL A 31 5.26 5.79 3.08
C VAL A 31 5.28 4.99 1.78
N TYR A 32 5.89 3.80 1.80
CA TYR A 32 5.81 2.87 0.68
C TYR A 32 4.63 1.92 0.89
N VAL A 33 3.71 1.83 -0.06
CA VAL A 33 2.58 0.90 -0.03
C VAL A 33 2.84 -0.21 -1.03
N GLU A 34 2.97 -1.45 -0.56
CA GLU A 34 3.11 -2.62 -1.41
C GLU A 34 1.73 -3.24 -1.62
N ALA A 35 1.14 -3.06 -2.81
CA ALA A 35 -0.22 -3.51 -3.12
C ALA A 35 -0.26 -4.51 -4.30
N ASN A 36 0.88 -5.06 -4.70
CA ASN A 36 0.97 -6.06 -5.74
C ASN A 36 0.50 -7.44 -5.23
N ALA A 37 -0.01 -8.26 -6.16
CA ALA A 37 -0.36 -9.65 -5.86
C ALA A 37 0.89 -10.55 -5.78
N ILE A 38 1.65 -10.43 -4.69
CA ILE A 38 2.88 -11.19 -4.40
C ILE A 38 2.71 -12.10 -3.17
N SER A 39 3.64 -13.04 -2.98
CA SER A 39 3.60 -13.89 -1.80
C SER A 39 4.03 -13.12 -0.54
N PRO A 40 3.59 -13.55 0.66
CA PRO A 40 3.99 -12.90 1.92
C PRO A 40 5.51 -12.82 2.10
N GLU A 41 6.24 -13.83 1.66
CA GLU A 41 7.71 -13.85 1.73
C GLU A 41 8.34 -12.71 0.92
N ARG A 42 7.78 -12.39 -0.26
CA ARG A 42 8.24 -11.29 -1.12
C ARG A 42 7.93 -9.94 -0.49
N ALA A 43 6.72 -9.78 0.03
CA ALA A 43 6.33 -8.57 0.76
C ALA A 43 7.25 -8.32 1.97
N LEU A 44 7.59 -9.37 2.74
CA LEU A 44 8.52 -9.29 3.87
C LEU A 44 9.94 -8.90 3.46
N ARG A 45 10.42 -9.34 2.28
CA ARG A 45 11.72 -8.88 1.74
C ARG A 45 11.72 -7.39 1.41
N ILE A 46 10.65 -6.91 0.78
CA ILE A 46 10.50 -5.49 0.46
C ILE A 46 10.40 -4.66 1.75
N ASP A 47 9.63 -5.12 2.73
CA ASP A 47 9.51 -4.47 4.05
C ASP A 47 10.87 -4.37 4.75
N GLY A 48 11.64 -5.46 4.75
CA GLY A 48 13.01 -5.47 5.29
C GLY A 48 13.89 -4.40 4.63
N ALA A 49 13.86 -4.32 3.31
CA ALA A 49 14.61 -3.32 2.56
C ALA A 49 14.15 -1.87 2.84
N CYS A 50 12.84 -1.67 3.04
CA CYS A 50 12.31 -0.37 3.46
C CYS A 50 12.84 0.02 4.84
N ARG A 51 12.79 -0.90 5.82
CA ARG A 51 13.28 -0.69 7.19
C ARG A 51 14.77 -0.36 7.24
N ASP A 52 15.59 -1.04 6.44
CA ASP A 52 17.03 -0.76 6.33
C ASP A 52 17.32 0.68 5.83
N ARG A 53 16.37 1.28 5.12
CA ARG A 53 16.41 2.66 4.63
C ARG A 53 15.67 3.66 5.54
N GLY A 54 15.10 3.21 6.67
CA GLY A 54 14.28 4.01 7.57
C GLY A 54 12.93 4.43 6.97
N ILE A 55 12.41 3.65 6.02
CA ILE A 55 11.13 3.89 5.32
C ILE A 55 10.08 2.96 5.91
N VAL A 56 8.90 3.50 6.20
CA VAL A 56 7.76 2.70 6.68
C VAL A 56 7.03 2.10 5.50
N MET A 57 6.81 0.79 5.54
CA MET A 57 5.98 0.08 4.58
C MET A 57 4.57 -0.16 5.14
N VAL A 58 3.56 0.00 4.30
CA VAL A 58 2.20 -0.47 4.51
C VAL A 58 1.94 -1.60 3.51
N ASP A 59 1.51 -2.75 4.01
CA ASP A 59 1.07 -3.87 3.18
C ASP A 59 -0.37 -3.62 2.72
N GLY A 60 -0.60 -3.73 1.42
CA GLY A 60 -1.84 -3.40 0.75
C GLY A 60 -2.40 -4.58 -0.03
N SER A 61 -3.73 -4.69 -0.10
CA SER A 61 -4.39 -5.62 -1.00
C SER A 61 -5.59 -4.98 -1.67
N ILE A 62 -5.66 -5.06 -2.99
CA ILE A 62 -6.75 -4.51 -3.79
C ILE A 62 -7.68 -5.64 -4.20
N ILE A 63 -8.96 -5.52 -3.83
CA ILE A 63 -10.03 -6.43 -4.24
C ILE A 63 -11.11 -5.65 -4.99
N GLY A 64 -11.38 -6.04 -6.23
CA GLY A 64 -12.37 -5.41 -7.10
C GLY A 64 -11.79 -5.11 -8.48
N ALA A 65 -12.65 -4.63 -9.38
CA ALA A 65 -12.21 -4.13 -10.67
C ALA A 65 -11.58 -2.72 -10.52
N PRO A 66 -10.81 -2.25 -11.51
CA PRO A 66 -10.26 -0.90 -11.49
C PRO A 66 -11.33 0.16 -11.20
N PRO A 67 -11.00 1.24 -10.47
CA PRO A 67 -11.97 2.25 -10.07
C PRO A 67 -12.55 2.98 -11.28
N GLY A 68 -13.88 3.16 -11.30
CA GLY A 68 -14.59 3.86 -12.37
C GLY A 68 -15.97 3.28 -12.67
N GLY A 69 -16.87 4.10 -13.22
CA GLY A 69 -18.28 3.73 -13.40
C GLY A 69 -18.92 3.38 -12.05
N ASP A 70 -19.52 2.20 -11.96
CA ASP A 70 -20.09 1.67 -10.72
C ASP A 70 -19.09 0.83 -9.88
N SER A 71 -17.81 0.77 -10.29
CA SER A 71 -16.80 -0.03 -9.60
C SER A 71 -16.07 0.76 -8.51
N ALA A 72 -16.13 0.23 -7.28
CA ALA A 72 -15.44 0.76 -6.11
C ALA A 72 -14.54 -0.32 -5.49
N PRO A 73 -13.27 -0.48 -5.93
CA PRO A 73 -12.37 -1.47 -5.37
C PRO A 73 -12.05 -1.16 -3.92
N ARG A 74 -11.88 -2.20 -3.12
CA ARG A 74 -11.47 -2.09 -1.73
C ARG A 74 -9.97 -2.25 -1.61
N LEU A 75 -9.32 -1.30 -0.93
CA LEU A 75 -7.90 -1.35 -0.60
C LEU A 75 -7.75 -1.68 0.88
N TYR A 76 -7.43 -2.93 1.19
CA TYR A 76 -7.10 -3.37 2.54
C TYR A 76 -5.69 -2.93 2.89
N LEU A 77 -5.51 -2.39 4.10
CA LEU A 77 -4.24 -1.82 4.55
C LEU A 77 -3.83 -2.41 5.90
N SER A 78 -2.58 -2.82 6.02
CA SER A 78 -2.00 -3.32 7.28
C SER A 78 -0.57 -2.81 7.48
N GLY A 79 -0.20 -2.58 8.74
CA GLY A 79 1.12 -2.01 9.08
C GLY A 79 1.02 -1.04 10.26
N ASP A 80 1.96 -0.09 10.29
CA ASP A 80 1.97 0.97 11.28
C ASP A 80 0.65 1.79 11.25
N PRO A 81 -0.04 1.99 12.38
CA PRO A 81 -1.35 2.66 12.39
C PRO A 81 -1.35 4.10 11.86
N GLU A 82 -0.27 4.85 12.09
CA GLU A 82 -0.15 6.23 11.61
C GLU A 82 0.05 6.24 10.09
N ALA A 83 0.95 5.40 9.60
CA ALA A 83 1.16 5.25 8.16
C ALA A 83 -0.10 4.76 7.44
N VAL A 84 -0.81 3.77 7.98
CA VAL A 84 -2.10 3.29 7.44
C VAL A 84 -3.13 4.42 7.41
N GLY A 85 -3.21 5.23 8.46
CA GLY A 85 -4.09 6.41 8.50
C GLY A 85 -3.78 7.40 7.39
N ARG A 86 -2.50 7.71 7.16
CA ARG A 86 -2.05 8.60 6.09
C ARG A 86 -2.40 8.06 4.69
N VAL A 87 -2.20 6.75 4.47
CA VAL A 87 -2.54 6.11 3.19
C VAL A 87 -4.05 6.16 2.95
N ALA A 88 -4.87 5.82 3.96
CA ALA A 88 -6.32 5.84 3.85
C ALA A 88 -6.86 7.24 3.51
N ALA A 89 -6.30 8.28 4.14
CA ALA A 89 -6.72 9.66 3.91
C ALA A 89 -6.54 10.12 2.44
N VAL A 90 -5.54 9.60 1.73
CA VAL A 90 -5.32 9.93 0.30
C VAL A 90 -6.46 9.45 -0.59
N PHE A 91 -7.21 8.43 -0.16
CA PHE A 91 -8.34 7.87 -0.90
C PHE A 91 -9.70 8.39 -0.41
N GLU A 92 -9.74 9.29 0.55
CA GLU A 92 -10.97 9.98 0.94
C GLU A 92 -11.58 10.69 -0.28
N ASP A 93 -12.90 10.58 -0.42
CA ASP A 93 -13.67 11.10 -1.57
C ASP A 93 -13.26 10.56 -2.95
N THR A 94 -12.58 9.40 -3.00
CA THR A 94 -12.30 8.67 -4.24
C THR A 94 -13.21 7.45 -4.41
N ALA A 95 -13.19 6.83 -5.59
CA ALA A 95 -13.87 5.56 -5.84
C ALA A 95 -13.19 4.35 -5.16
N VAL A 96 -11.99 4.52 -4.60
CA VAL A 96 -11.28 3.45 -3.88
C VAL A 96 -11.69 3.49 -2.42
N LEU A 97 -12.11 2.34 -1.87
CA LEU A 97 -12.58 2.24 -0.49
C LEU A 97 -11.44 1.71 0.40
N PRO A 98 -10.74 2.57 1.18
CA PRO A 98 -9.71 2.10 2.09
C PRO A 98 -10.31 1.34 3.26
N ASP A 99 -9.73 0.19 3.59
CA ASP A 99 -10.15 -0.68 4.68
C ASP A 99 -8.96 -0.90 5.64
N ARG A 100 -9.07 -0.29 6.82
CA ARG A 100 -8.10 -0.37 7.92
C ARG A 100 -8.59 -1.30 9.04
N SER A 101 -9.61 -2.12 8.77
CA SER A 101 -10.19 -3.00 9.79
C SER A 101 -9.19 -4.07 10.19
N ARG A 102 -9.13 -4.37 11.49
CA ARG A 102 -8.34 -5.52 11.96
C ARG A 102 -9.12 -6.79 11.63
N PRO A 103 -8.45 -7.90 11.28
CA PRO A 103 -9.12 -9.19 11.17
C PRO A 103 -9.90 -9.48 12.46
N GLY A 104 -11.23 -9.60 12.35
CA GLY A 104 -12.14 -9.84 13.47
C GLY A 104 -12.92 -8.64 14.02
N SER A 105 -12.65 -7.40 13.59
CA SER A 105 -13.51 -6.26 13.96
C SER A 105 -14.84 -6.30 13.17
N PRO A 106 -16.00 -6.06 13.80
CA PRO A 106 -17.27 -6.04 13.10
C PRO A 106 -17.24 -4.97 12.00
N ARG A 107 -17.58 -5.38 10.78
CA ARG A 107 -17.70 -4.46 9.65
C ARG A 107 -18.95 -3.63 9.86
N VAL A 108 -18.80 -2.34 10.12
CA VAL A 108 -19.91 -1.39 10.05
C VAL A 108 -20.18 -1.17 8.56
N THR A 109 -21.18 -1.88 8.04
CA THR A 109 -21.81 -1.53 6.77
C THR A 109 -22.67 -0.30 7.03
N ALA A 110 -22.26 0.85 6.49
CA ALA A 110 -23.14 1.99 6.32
C ALA A 110 -24.11 1.73 5.17
#